data_AF-A0A538FCI1-F1
#
_entry.id   AF-A0A538FCI1-F1
#
_cell.length_a   1.000
_cell.length_b   1.000
_cell.length_c   1.000
_cell.angle_alpha   90.00
_cell.angle_beta   90.00
_cell.angle_gamma   90.00
#
_symmetry.space_group_name_H-M   'P 1'
#
loop_
_entity.id
_entity.type
_entity.pdbx_description
1 polymer ?
#
loop_
_entity_poly.entity_id
_entity_poly.type
_entity_poly.pdbx_seq_one_letter_code
_entity_poly.pdbx_strand_id
1 'polypeptide(L)'
;AKTRIVVLNGNGEAGAAAAEATAVRARGYKINAVGNAPRPSQGPTLVMYRPGFAAEAHRLARDAGIGLVTALDGLKPSSLRRAQLVIVLGSS
;
A
#
# COMPACT_ATOMS: atom_id res chain seq x y z
N ALA A 1 9.36 -16.46 -1.95
CA ALA A 1 9.22 -15.31 -2.87
C ALA A 1 9.12 -14.03 -2.04
N LYS A 2 9.79 -12.92 -2.42
CA LYS A 2 9.67 -11.64 -1.68
C LYS A 2 8.44 -10.87 -2.17
N THR A 3 7.51 -10.55 -1.26
CA THR A 3 6.30 -9.77 -1.54
C THR A 3 6.67 -8.35 -1.97
N ARG A 4 6.08 -7.90 -3.08
CA ARG A 4 6.30 -6.60 -3.68
C ARG A 4 5.26 -5.61 -3.18
N ILE A 5 5.73 -4.54 -2.54
CA ILE A 5 4.88 -3.50 -1.95
C ILE A 5 5.05 -2.21 -2.74
N VAL A 6 3.94 -1.55 -3.05
CA VAL A 6 3.92 -0.18 -3.58
C VAL A 6 3.30 0.75 -2.56
N VAL A 7 3.83 1.95 -2.43
CA VAL A 7 3.27 2.99 -1.53
C VAL A 7 2.80 4.16 -2.38
N LEU A 8 1.52 4.51 -2.26
CA LEU A 8 0.86 5.55 -3.02
C LEU A 8 0.38 6.66 -2.10
N ASN A 9 0.69 7.90 -2.47
CA ASN A 9 0.15 9.09 -1.83
C ASN A 9 -1.23 9.42 -2.40
N GLY A 10 -2.28 9.17 -1.63
CA GLY A 10 -3.63 9.63 -1.96
C GLY A 10 -4.07 10.86 -1.15
N ASN A 11 -3.29 11.31 -0.17
CA ASN A 11 -3.67 12.39 0.75
C ASN A 11 -3.20 13.79 0.30
N GLY A 12 -2.34 13.87 -0.71
CA GLY A 12 -1.85 15.12 -1.29
C GLY A 12 -0.69 15.77 -0.53
N GLU A 13 -0.25 15.18 0.58
CA GLU A 13 0.84 15.71 1.40
C GLU A 13 2.21 15.38 0.78
N ALA A 14 3.00 16.40 0.46
CA ALA A 14 4.29 16.22 -0.17
C ALA A 14 5.23 15.34 0.69
N GLY A 15 5.78 14.28 0.09
CA GLY A 15 6.73 13.38 0.76
C GLY A 15 6.09 12.27 1.60
N ALA A 16 4.78 12.28 1.85
CA ALA A 16 4.13 11.30 2.73
C ALA A 16 4.39 9.84 2.31
N ALA A 17 4.25 9.51 1.03
CA ALA A 17 4.52 8.15 0.55
C ALA A 17 6.00 7.73 0.66
N ALA A 18 6.94 8.68 0.59
CA ALA A 18 8.36 8.38 0.76
C ALA A 18 8.70 8.13 2.23
N ALA A 19 8.10 8.89 3.15
CA ALA A 19 8.21 8.68 4.59
C ALA A 19 7.65 7.31 4.99
N GLU A 20 6.44 6.98 4.52
CA GLU A 20 5.82 5.67 4.78
C GLU A 20 6.66 4.53 4.19
N ALA A 21 7.15 4.67 2.96
CA ALA A 21 8.04 3.69 2.35
C ALA A 21 9.32 3.47 3.18
N THR A 22 9.87 4.51 3.79
CA THR A 22 11.04 4.42 4.67
C THR A 22 10.70 3.64 5.94
N ALA A 23 9.58 3.97 6.58
CA ALA A 23 9.11 3.27 7.78
C ALA A 23 8.81 1.78 7.52
N VAL A 24 8.27 1.45 6.35
CA VAL A 24 8.00 0.07 5.93
C VAL A 24 9.31 -0.66 5.62
N ARG A 25 10.26 -0.02 4.93
CA ARG A 25 11.61 -0.62 4.69
C ARG A 25 12.34 -0.94 5.99
N ALA A 26 12.26 -0.07 6.98
CA ALA A 26 12.89 -0.28 8.29
C ALA A 26 12.38 -1.55 9.00
N ARG A 27 11.17 -2.01 8.66
CA ARG A 27 10.57 -3.25 9.16
C ARG A 27 10.92 -4.50 8.32
N GLY A 28 11.87 -4.38 7.39
CA GLY A 28 12.35 -5.50 6.56
C GLY A 28 11.55 -5.77 5.27
N TYR A 29 10.57 -4.91 4.98
CA TYR A 29 9.74 -5.04 3.78
C TYR A 29 10.44 -4.48 2.53
N LYS A 30 10.20 -5.13 1.38
CA LYS A 30 10.71 -4.67 0.09
C LYS A 30 9.70 -3.74 -0.57
N ILE A 31 10.06 -2.46 -0.67
CA ILE A 31 9.31 -1.48 -1.45
C ILE A 31 9.79 -1.50 -2.90
N ASN A 32 8.84 -1.68 -3.81
CA ASN A 32 9.03 -1.75 -5.25
C ASN A 32 8.87 -0.40 -5.93
N ALA A 33 7.89 0.40 -5.49
CA ALA A 33 7.66 1.73 -6.03
C ALA A 33 7.02 2.63 -4.98
N VAL A 34 7.25 3.92 -5.16
CA VAL A 34 6.64 5.01 -4.39
C VAL A 34 6.10 6.01 -5.41
N GLY A 35 4.93 6.59 -5.17
CA GLY A 35 4.37 7.59 -6.08
C GLY A 35 3.05 8.17 -5.58
N ASN A 36 2.36 8.87 -6.46
CA ASN A 36 1.02 9.39 -6.19
C ASN A 36 -0.05 8.37 -6.61
N ALA A 37 -1.15 8.32 -5.86
CA ALA A 37 -2.33 7.59 -6.26
C ALA A 37 -2.94 8.26 -7.51
N PRO A 38 -3.54 7.50 -8.44
CA PRO A 38 -4.15 8.06 -9.65
C PRO A 38 -5.34 8.99 -9.37
N ARG A 39 -5.97 8.82 -8.21
CA ARG A 39 -7.04 9.68 -7.70
C ARG A 39 -6.75 9.95 -6.22
N PRO A 40 -7.08 11.14 -5.71
CA PRO A 40 -7.05 11.41 -4.27
C PRO A 40 -7.89 10.37 -3.51
N SER A 41 -7.41 9.94 -2.35
CA SER A 41 -8.15 9.09 -1.44
C SER A 41 -9.02 9.97 -0.55
N GLN A 42 -10.33 9.70 -0.50
CA GLN A 42 -11.26 10.37 0.42
C GLN A 42 -11.52 9.57 1.70
N GLY A 43 -10.72 8.52 1.93
CA GLY A 43 -10.86 7.64 3.09
C GLY A 43 -9.53 7.43 3.81
N PRO A 44 -9.54 6.66 4.92
CA PRO A 44 -8.35 6.41 5.72
C PRO A 44 -7.27 5.68 4.94
N THR A 45 -6.04 5.72 5.44
CA THR A 45 -4.95 4.89 4.92
C THR A 45 -5.34 3.41 4.93
N LEU A 46 -5.03 2.70 3.84
CA LEU A 46 -5.40 1.29 3.69
C LEU A 46 -4.33 0.44 2.98
N VAL A 47 -4.36 -0.86 3.24
CA VAL A 47 -3.61 -1.87 2.51
C VAL A 47 -4.53 -2.59 1.54
N MET A 48 -4.20 -2.50 0.25
CA MET A 48 -4.84 -3.29 -0.80
C MET A 48 -3.98 -4.51 -1.13
N TYR A 49 -4.61 -5.64 -1.47
CA TYR A 49 -3.89 -6.85 -1.87
C TYR A 49 -4.47 -7.54 -3.10
N ARG A 50 -3.57 -8.19 -3.86
CA ARG A 50 -3.95 -9.11 -4.93
C ARG A 50 -4.45 -10.44 -4.33
N PRO A 51 -5.49 -11.08 -4.88
CA PRO A 51 -5.92 -12.41 -4.43
C PRO A 51 -4.74 -13.39 -4.28
N GLY A 52 -4.71 -14.10 -3.15
CA GLY A 52 -3.60 -14.98 -2.74
C GLY A 52 -2.56 -14.33 -1.81
N PHE A 53 -2.66 -13.04 -1.50
CA PHE A 53 -1.72 -12.31 -0.61
C PHE A 53 -2.38 -11.72 0.65
N ALA A 54 -3.57 -12.20 1.02
CA ALA A 54 -4.32 -11.66 2.16
C ALA A 54 -3.54 -11.77 3.47
N ALA A 55 -2.87 -12.90 3.72
CA ALA A 55 -2.08 -13.11 4.93
C ALA A 55 -0.93 -12.10 5.05
N GLU A 56 -0.20 -11.84 3.95
CA GLU A 56 0.85 -10.84 3.91
C GLU A 56 0.31 -9.42 4.04
N ALA A 57 -0.88 -9.14 3.51
CA ALA A 57 -1.55 -7.85 3.64
C ALA A 57 -1.88 -7.55 5.10
N HIS A 58 -2.49 -8.51 5.80
CA HIS A 58 -2.82 -8.36 7.23
C HIS A 58 -1.58 -8.26 8.12
N ARG A 59 -0.48 -8.95 7.77
CA ARG A 59 0.79 -8.80 8.48
C ARG A 59 1.38 -7.40 8.27
N LEU A 60 1.46 -6.94 7.01
CA LEU A 60 1.95 -5.60 6.68
C LEU A 60 1.12 -4.52 7.39
N ALA A 61 -0.20 -4.65 7.36
CA ALA A 61 -1.14 -3.74 8.00
C ALA A 61 -0.90 -3.65 9.51
N ARG A 62 -0.75 -4.80 10.19
CA ARG A 62 -0.41 -4.82 11.63
C ARG A 62 0.93 -4.15 11.91
N ASP A 63 1.96 -4.49 11.14
CA ASP A 63 3.31 -3.95 11.36
C ASP A 63 3.37 -2.43 11.12
N ALA A 64 2.59 -1.93 10.16
CA ALA A 64 2.50 -0.51 9.80
C ALA A 64 1.45 0.27 10.62
N GLY A 65 0.62 -0.39 11.44
CA GLY A 65 -0.46 0.26 12.19
C GLY A 65 -1.65 0.71 11.33
N ILE A 66 -1.88 0.07 10.20
CA ILE A 66 -2.96 0.40 9.26
C ILE A 66 -4.17 -0.49 9.55
N GLY A 67 -5.32 0.12 9.84
CA GLY A 67 -6.52 -0.60 10.24
C GLY A 67 -7.36 -1.17 9.08
N LEU A 68 -7.27 -0.60 7.89
CA LEU A 68 -8.08 -1.00 6.75
C LEU A 68 -7.29 -1.89 5.80
N VAL A 69 -7.80 -3.11 5.57
CA VAL A 69 -7.24 -4.08 4.63
C VAL A 69 -8.35 -4.54 3.70
N THR A 70 -8.11 -4.48 2.39
CA THR A 70 -9.11 -4.89 1.40
C THR A 70 -8.48 -5.59 0.20
N ALA A 71 -9.23 -6.48 -0.43
CA ALA A 71 -8.85 -7.03 -1.71
C ALA A 71 -8.95 -5.95 -2.79
N LEU A 72 -8.24 -6.15 -3.90
CA LEU A 72 -8.55 -5.43 -5.14
C LEU A 72 -9.89 -5.92 -5.70
N ASP A 73 -10.98 -5.35 -5.21
CA ASP A 73 -12.29 -5.60 -5.80
C ASP A 73 -12.48 -4.68 -7.01
N GLY A 74 -12.57 -5.27 -8.21
CA GLY A 74 -12.81 -4.54 -9.47
C GLY A 74 -11.59 -3.86 -10.12
N LEU A 75 -10.47 -3.68 -9.42
CA LEU A 75 -9.21 -3.19 -10.00
C LEU A 75 -8.39 -4.34 -10.60
N LYS A 76 -8.19 -4.34 -11.92
CA LYS A 76 -7.42 -5.40 -12.60
C LYS A 76 -6.03 -5.55 -11.95
N PRO A 77 -5.56 -6.75 -11.59
CA PRO A 77 -4.22 -6.97 -11.04
C PRO A 77 -3.07 -6.40 -11.89
N SER A 78 -3.29 -6.20 -13.19
CA SER A 78 -2.36 -5.52 -14.09
C SER A 78 -2.13 -4.04 -13.74
N SER A 79 -3.11 -3.37 -13.13
CA SER A 79 -3.00 -1.98 -12.66
C SER A 79 -1.98 -1.82 -11.53
N LEU A 80 -1.64 -2.89 -10.82
CA LEU A 80 -0.65 -2.86 -9.75
C LEU A 80 0.81 -2.94 -10.22
N ARG A 81 1.08 -2.94 -11.54
CA ARG A 81 2.44 -3.12 -12.09
C ARG A 81 3.18 -4.33 -11.45
N ARG A 82 2.46 -5.45 -11.23
CA ARG A 82 2.94 -6.68 -10.54
C ARG A 82 3.14 -6.57 -9.02
N ALA A 83 2.71 -5.48 -8.38
CA ALA A 83 2.67 -5.41 -6.92
C ALA A 83 1.67 -6.43 -6.36
N GLN A 84 2.02 -6.98 -5.21
CA GLN A 84 1.19 -7.94 -4.49
C GLN A 84 0.40 -7.24 -3.40
N LEU A 85 0.99 -6.20 -2.81
CA LEU A 85 0.41 -5.33 -1.81
C LEU A 85 0.59 -3.86 -2.22
N VAL A 86 -0.36 -3.02 -1.85
CA VAL A 86 -0.29 -1.56 -2.01
C VAL A 86 -0.72 -0.89 -0.73
N ILE A 87 0.07 0.07 -0.24
CA ILE A 87 -0.36 1.01 0.79
C ILE A 87 -0.85 2.27 0.07
N VAL A 88 -2.09 2.68 0.34
CA VAL A 88 -2.63 3.96 -0.15
C VAL A 88 -2.80 4.87 1.06
N LEU A 89 -2.05 5.97 1.11
CA LEU A 89 -2.17 6.97 2.15
C LEU A 89 -3.45 7.79 1.93
N GLY A 90 -4.27 7.84 2.97
CA GLY A 90 -5.53 8.55 3.00
C GLY A 90 -5.43 9.92 3.65
N SER A 91 -6.31 10.84 3.27
CA SER A 91 -6.59 12.05 4.06
C SER A 91 -7.82 11.76 4.91
N SER A 92 -7.68 11.84 6.23
CA SER A 92 -8.79 11.72 7.19
C SER A 92 -9.56 13.02 7.32
#